data_AF-A0AB73MSI6-F1
#
_entry.id   AF-A0AB73MSI6-F1
#
_cell.length_a   1.000
_cell.length_b   1.000
_cell.length_c   1.000
_cell.angle_alpha   90.00
_cell.angle_beta   90.00
_cell.angle_gamma   90.00
#
_symmetry.space_group_name_H-M   'P 1'
#
loop_
_entity.id
_entity.type
_entity.pdbx_description
1 polymer ?
#
loop_
_entity_poly.entity_id
_entity_poly.type
_entity_poly.pdbx_seq_one_letter_code
_entity_poly.pdbx_strand_id
1 'polypeptide(L)'
;MAHALLALPADAVDASPQAREASLRDAVYVAAPGLGRRADFTVVAGDLTIRSFESADPDKMVYLVWPVKCGAGEAGLACQSGKGRKAYRVTKDGTARDVSAAVFPPAPSLTAEDVARQNDHGGSELFLFDDKLPLAPTMRWLMEFDPDQPLATDDPKRVGPYAHFGFLRWTGERFELVERVPRAQWPCRQQRTGEPACADYPDGEDRFVAR
;
A
#
# COMPACT_ATOMS: atom_id res chain seq x y z
N MET A 1 4.34 -9.49 -14.78
CA MET A 1 3.00 -8.88 -14.54
C MET A 1 1.86 -9.73 -15.07
N ALA A 2 1.53 -9.72 -16.37
CA ALA A 2 0.36 -10.43 -16.92
C ALA A 2 0.23 -11.91 -16.46
N HIS A 3 1.31 -12.68 -16.57
CA HIS A 3 1.34 -14.07 -16.08
C HIS A 3 1.02 -14.19 -14.58
N ALA A 4 1.50 -13.27 -13.74
CA ALA A 4 1.22 -13.29 -12.30
C ALA A 4 -0.26 -13.01 -11.98
N LEU A 5 -0.94 -12.17 -12.76
CA LEU A 5 -2.38 -11.92 -12.65
C LEU A 5 -3.21 -13.18 -12.99
N LEU A 6 -2.80 -13.89 -14.04
CA LEU A 6 -3.45 -15.13 -14.48
C LEU A 6 -3.17 -16.30 -13.54
N ALA A 7 -1.98 -16.33 -12.91
CA ALA A 7 -1.56 -17.33 -11.94
C ALA A 7 -2.30 -17.25 -10.58
N LEU A 8 -3.06 -16.19 -10.31
CA LEU A 8 -3.82 -16.04 -9.06
C LEU A 8 -4.90 -17.12 -8.90
N PRO A 9 -5.08 -17.69 -7.69
CA PRO A 9 -6.19 -18.58 -7.38
C PRO A 9 -7.54 -17.96 -7.77
N ALA A 10 -8.46 -18.78 -8.29
CA ALA A 10 -9.74 -18.31 -8.81
C ALA A 10 -10.72 -17.82 -7.72
N ASP A 11 -10.50 -18.27 -6.49
CA ASP A 11 -11.21 -17.88 -5.27
C ASP A 11 -10.63 -16.63 -4.60
N ALA A 12 -9.39 -16.24 -4.90
CA ALA A 12 -8.72 -15.10 -4.26
C ALA A 12 -9.27 -13.71 -4.69
N VAL A 13 -9.94 -13.61 -5.84
CA VAL A 13 -10.42 -12.35 -6.44
C VAL A 13 -11.83 -12.52 -7.02
N ASP A 14 -12.60 -11.44 -7.14
CA ASP A 14 -13.91 -11.44 -7.81
C ASP A 14 -13.79 -11.37 -9.35
N ALA A 15 -12.85 -12.13 -9.93
CA ALA A 15 -12.61 -12.18 -11.37
C ALA A 15 -12.22 -13.58 -11.83
N SER A 16 -13.02 -14.16 -12.73
CA SER A 16 -12.69 -15.45 -13.37
C SER A 16 -11.37 -15.36 -14.15
N PRO A 17 -10.66 -16.47 -14.39
CA PRO A 17 -9.45 -16.47 -15.20
C PRO A 17 -9.65 -15.81 -16.57
N GLN A 18 -10.79 -16.07 -17.22
CA GLN A 18 -11.16 -15.51 -18.53
C GLN A 18 -11.42 -13.99 -18.45
N ALA A 19 -12.07 -13.51 -17.37
CA ALA A 19 -12.26 -12.08 -17.16
C ALA A 19 -10.91 -11.37 -16.93
N ARG A 20 -10.00 -11.97 -16.17
CA ARG A 20 -8.63 -11.46 -15.98
C ARG A 20 -7.85 -11.40 -17.29
N GLU A 21 -7.96 -12.42 -18.14
CA GLU A 21 -7.33 -12.43 -19.47
C GLU A 21 -7.92 -11.38 -20.41
N ALA A 22 -9.24 -11.18 -20.40
CA ALA A 22 -9.89 -10.11 -21.16
C ALA A 22 -9.42 -8.72 -20.70
N SER A 23 -9.41 -8.46 -19.39
CA SER A 23 -8.99 -7.20 -18.79
C SER A 23 -7.52 -6.84 -19.03
N LEU A 24 -6.65 -7.81 -19.38
CA LEU A 24 -5.26 -7.55 -19.74
C LEU A 24 -5.09 -6.87 -21.11
N ARG A 25 -6.12 -6.84 -21.96
CA ARG A 25 -6.08 -6.19 -23.29
C ARG A 25 -6.00 -4.67 -23.20
N ASP A 26 -6.73 -4.10 -22.25
CA ASP A 26 -6.86 -2.66 -22.02
C ASP A 26 -6.11 -2.22 -20.74
N ALA A 27 -5.23 -3.08 -20.21
CA ALA A 27 -4.56 -2.84 -18.94
C ALA A 27 -3.52 -1.71 -19.02
N VAL A 28 -3.50 -0.86 -17.99
CA VAL A 28 -2.54 0.24 -17.85
C VAL A 28 -1.30 -0.27 -17.11
N TYR A 29 -0.11 -0.04 -17.67
CA TYR A 29 1.17 -0.42 -17.08
C TYR A 29 1.95 0.83 -16.66
N VAL A 30 2.33 0.93 -15.39
CA VAL A 30 3.15 2.02 -14.85
C VAL A 30 4.42 1.43 -14.26
N ALA A 31 5.58 1.90 -14.72
CA ALA A 31 6.88 1.53 -14.18
C ALA A 31 7.28 2.48 -13.04
N ALA A 32 7.78 1.92 -11.94
CA ALA A 32 8.25 2.64 -10.76
C ALA A 32 9.67 2.17 -10.37
N PRO A 33 10.46 2.99 -9.66
CA PRO A 33 11.70 2.53 -9.03
C PRO A 33 11.44 1.33 -8.11
N GLY A 34 12.16 0.23 -8.34
CA GLY A 34 12.16 -0.99 -7.54
C GLY A 34 13.50 -1.20 -6.82
N LEU A 35 13.57 -2.19 -5.93
CA LEU A 35 14.80 -2.55 -5.20
C LEU A 35 15.58 -3.73 -5.81
N GLY A 36 15.14 -4.22 -6.97
CA GLY A 36 15.84 -5.27 -7.72
C GLY A 36 16.57 -4.77 -8.95
N ARG A 37 16.91 -5.71 -9.84
CA ARG A 37 17.60 -5.41 -11.12
C ARG A 37 16.70 -4.76 -12.17
N ARG A 38 15.40 -4.64 -11.89
CA ARG A 38 14.37 -4.12 -12.80
C ARG A 38 13.52 -3.10 -12.06
N ALA A 39 12.79 -2.29 -12.84
CA ALA A 39 11.71 -1.48 -12.32
C ALA A 39 10.61 -2.36 -11.70
N ASP A 40 9.97 -1.84 -10.67
CA ASP A 40 8.66 -2.33 -10.24
C ASP A 40 7.62 -1.93 -11.28
N PHE A 41 6.57 -2.73 -11.44
CA PHE A 41 5.47 -2.42 -12.33
C PHE A 41 4.16 -2.53 -11.57
N THR A 42 3.34 -1.48 -11.64
CA THR A 42 1.91 -1.53 -11.33
C THR A 42 1.13 -1.79 -12.61
N VAL A 43 0.17 -2.71 -12.56
CA VAL A 43 -0.77 -2.98 -13.65
C VAL A 43 -2.19 -2.89 -13.12
N VAL A 44 -3.01 -2.06 -13.76
CA VAL A 44 -4.45 -1.97 -13.51
C VAL A 44 -5.16 -2.68 -14.66
N ALA A 45 -5.91 -3.74 -14.36
CA ALA A 45 -6.59 -4.61 -15.34
C ALA A 45 -8.04 -4.82 -14.90
N GLY A 46 -8.95 -3.98 -15.39
CA GLY A 46 -10.30 -3.86 -14.84
C GLY A 46 -10.24 -3.39 -13.38
N ASP A 47 -11.06 -3.99 -12.52
CA ASP A 47 -11.08 -3.66 -11.08
C ASP A 47 -9.84 -4.17 -10.32
N LEU A 48 -8.99 -5.00 -10.95
CA LEU A 48 -7.87 -5.67 -10.30
C LEU A 48 -6.56 -4.92 -10.57
N THR A 49 -5.91 -4.47 -9.50
CA THR A 49 -4.55 -3.91 -9.53
C THR A 49 -3.54 -4.92 -8.99
N ILE A 50 -2.40 -5.02 -9.66
CA ILE A 50 -1.25 -5.83 -9.24
C ILE A 50 0.02 -4.99 -9.34
N ARG A 51 0.81 -4.90 -8.27
CA ARG A 51 2.14 -4.29 -8.28
C ARG A 51 3.22 -5.31 -7.95
N SER A 52 4.27 -5.38 -8.77
CA SER A 52 5.49 -6.09 -8.39
C SER A 52 6.35 -5.27 -7.43
N PHE A 53 7.00 -5.98 -6.52
CA PHE A 53 8.05 -5.48 -5.65
C PHE A 53 9.29 -6.35 -5.92
N GLU A 54 10.21 -5.81 -6.70
CA GLU A 54 11.45 -6.45 -7.11
C GLU A 54 12.46 -6.50 -5.94
N SER A 55 13.35 -7.48 -6.01
CA SER A 55 14.39 -7.75 -5.02
C SER A 55 15.74 -7.91 -5.71
N ALA A 56 16.83 -7.69 -4.97
CA ALA A 56 18.17 -8.09 -5.40
C ALA A 56 18.27 -9.62 -5.64
N ASP A 57 17.46 -10.40 -4.91
CA ASP A 57 17.26 -11.84 -5.11
C ASP A 57 15.92 -12.09 -5.85
N PRO A 58 15.94 -12.50 -7.14
CA PRO A 58 14.72 -12.72 -7.92
C PRO A 58 13.73 -13.71 -7.29
N ASP A 59 14.20 -14.70 -6.51
CA ASP A 59 13.33 -15.68 -5.85
C ASP A 59 12.57 -15.06 -4.64
N LYS A 60 12.96 -13.85 -4.19
CA LYS A 60 12.26 -13.08 -3.14
C LYS A 60 11.24 -12.08 -3.67
N MET A 61 11.19 -11.84 -4.98
CA MET A 61 10.18 -10.98 -5.64
C MET A 61 8.76 -11.35 -5.18
N VAL A 62 7.91 -10.33 -4.98
CA VAL A 62 6.49 -10.50 -4.66
C VAL A 62 5.59 -9.62 -5.53
N TYR A 63 4.32 -9.98 -5.58
CA TYR A 63 3.26 -9.24 -6.24
C TYR A 63 2.20 -8.88 -5.20
N LEU A 64 2.05 -7.59 -4.90
CA LEU A 64 0.91 -7.07 -4.13
C LEU A 64 -0.30 -7.04 -5.05
N VAL A 65 -1.44 -7.55 -4.61
CA VAL A 65 -2.67 -7.66 -5.42
C VAL A 65 -3.86 -7.11 -4.64
N TRP A 66 -4.69 -6.29 -5.28
CA TRP A 66 -5.91 -5.74 -4.70
C TRP A 66 -6.96 -5.33 -5.75
N PRO A 67 -8.26 -5.42 -5.44
CA PRO A 67 -8.83 -6.02 -4.23
C PRO A 67 -8.77 -7.56 -4.28
N VAL A 68 -8.33 -8.17 -3.19
CA VAL A 68 -8.42 -9.62 -2.96
C VAL A 68 -9.41 -9.92 -1.84
N LYS A 69 -9.98 -11.12 -1.83
CA LYS A 69 -10.79 -11.61 -0.71
C LYS A 69 -9.89 -11.94 0.48
N CYS A 70 -10.23 -11.41 1.64
CA CYS A 70 -9.60 -11.76 2.91
C CYS A 70 -10.48 -11.31 4.07
N GLY A 71 -10.65 -12.17 5.07
CA GLY A 71 -11.33 -11.85 6.32
C GLY A 71 -10.46 -11.09 7.33
N ALA A 72 -11.10 -10.53 8.34
CA ALA A 72 -10.41 -9.95 9.49
C ALA A 72 -9.56 -11.03 10.21
N GLY A 73 -8.31 -10.68 10.53
CA GLY A 73 -7.35 -11.62 11.15
C GLY A 73 -6.60 -12.53 10.16
N GLU A 74 -6.96 -12.55 8.88
CA GLU A 74 -6.09 -13.16 7.86
C GLU A 74 -4.82 -12.33 7.65
N ALA A 75 -3.74 -12.99 7.22
CA ALA A 75 -2.54 -12.30 6.79
C ALA A 75 -2.80 -11.52 5.49
N GLY A 76 -2.75 -10.20 5.59
CA GLY A 76 -3.04 -9.26 4.50
C GLY A 76 -3.07 -7.83 5.04
N LEU A 77 -3.27 -6.85 4.16
CA LEU A 77 -3.42 -5.45 4.55
C LEU A 77 -4.84 -4.97 4.27
N ALA A 78 -5.43 -4.28 5.25
CA ALA A 78 -6.76 -3.69 5.19
C ALA A 78 -7.88 -4.70 4.85
N CYS A 79 -7.91 -5.86 5.51
CA CYS A 79 -8.86 -6.96 5.29
C CYS A 79 -10.16 -6.89 6.14
N GLN A 80 -10.41 -5.80 6.87
CA GLN A 80 -11.55 -5.68 7.79
C GLN A 80 -12.91 -5.83 7.08
N SER A 81 -13.01 -5.37 5.83
CA SER A 81 -14.25 -5.33 5.04
C SER A 81 -14.50 -6.57 4.17
N GLY A 82 -13.76 -7.67 4.38
CA GLY A 82 -13.82 -8.87 3.54
C GLY A 82 -13.04 -8.78 2.22
N LYS A 83 -12.51 -7.59 1.91
CA LYS A 83 -11.57 -7.33 0.82
C LYS A 83 -10.39 -6.51 1.31
N GLY A 84 -9.21 -6.73 0.73
CA GLY A 84 -7.97 -6.03 1.09
C GLY A 84 -6.86 -6.23 0.06
N ARG A 85 -5.62 -6.27 0.54
CA ARG A 85 -4.40 -6.52 -0.24
C ARG A 85 -3.67 -7.77 0.27
N LYS A 86 -3.21 -8.64 -0.64
CA LYS A 86 -2.33 -9.78 -0.32
C LYS A 86 -1.07 -9.77 -1.17
N ALA A 87 0.00 -10.35 -0.64
CA ALA A 87 1.26 -10.56 -1.36
C ALA A 87 1.34 -11.99 -1.89
N TYR A 88 1.64 -12.13 -3.17
CA TYR A 88 1.80 -13.43 -3.84
C TYR A 88 3.21 -13.58 -4.40
N ARG A 89 3.73 -14.81 -4.42
CA ARG A 89 4.92 -15.18 -5.17
C ARG A 89 4.55 -16.18 -6.26
N VAL A 90 4.99 -15.93 -7.49
CA VAL A 90 4.84 -16.90 -8.58
C VAL A 90 5.98 -17.92 -8.47
N THR A 91 5.65 -19.19 -8.29
CA THR A 91 6.62 -20.28 -8.19
C THR A 91 7.04 -20.80 -9.57
N LYS A 92 8.08 -21.65 -9.63
CA LYS A 92 8.67 -22.16 -10.88
C LYS A 92 7.72 -23.01 -11.73
N ASP A 93 6.62 -23.49 -11.13
CA ASP A 93 5.50 -24.18 -11.79
C ASP A 93 4.46 -23.22 -12.41
N GLY A 94 4.66 -21.89 -12.28
CA GLY A 94 3.73 -20.87 -12.77
C GLY A 94 2.52 -20.60 -11.85
N THR A 95 2.46 -21.20 -10.66
CA THR A 95 1.35 -20.95 -9.70
C THR A 95 1.65 -19.75 -8.79
N ALA A 96 0.65 -18.94 -8.45
CA ALA A 96 0.79 -17.89 -7.45
C ALA A 96 0.46 -18.42 -6.04
N ARG A 97 1.39 -18.24 -5.10
CA ARG A 97 1.23 -18.65 -3.69
C ARG A 97 1.11 -17.42 -2.81
N ASP A 98 0.10 -17.40 -1.93
CA ASP A 98 -0.05 -16.37 -0.90
C ASP A 98 1.15 -16.47 0.07
N VAL A 99 1.88 -15.36 0.20
CA VAL A 99 3.06 -15.20 1.06
C VAL A 99 2.86 -14.06 2.08
N SER A 100 1.63 -13.56 2.21
CA SER A 100 1.29 -12.38 3.02
C SER A 100 1.78 -12.48 4.48
N ALA A 101 1.69 -13.67 5.08
CA ALA A 101 2.14 -13.91 6.46
C ALA A 101 3.66 -13.81 6.67
N ALA A 102 4.46 -13.97 5.60
CA ALA A 102 5.91 -13.84 5.64
C ALA A 102 6.39 -12.44 5.15
N VAL A 103 5.52 -11.72 4.46
CA VAL A 103 5.85 -10.49 3.72
C VAL A 103 5.34 -9.23 4.41
N PHE A 104 4.22 -9.28 5.13
CA PHE A 104 3.71 -8.12 5.86
C PHE A 104 4.06 -8.17 7.35
N PRO A 105 4.35 -7.03 7.98
CA PRO A 105 4.29 -6.91 9.42
C PRO A 105 2.82 -6.95 9.86
N PRO A 106 2.54 -7.16 11.16
CA PRO A 106 1.23 -6.88 11.73
C PRO A 106 0.79 -5.44 11.44
N ALA A 107 -0.52 -5.22 11.32
CA ALA A 107 -1.07 -3.86 11.29
C ALA A 107 -0.75 -3.14 12.62
N PRO A 108 -0.64 -1.79 12.63
CA PRO A 108 -0.41 -1.03 13.85
C PRO A 108 -1.56 -1.24 14.84
N SER A 109 -1.23 -1.58 16.08
CA SER A 109 -2.21 -1.59 17.17
C SER A 109 -2.41 -0.17 17.71
N LEU A 110 -3.65 0.23 17.95
CA LEU A 110 -3.96 1.48 18.64
C LEU A 110 -3.58 1.35 20.13
N THR A 111 -2.88 2.34 20.66
CA THR A 111 -2.69 2.48 22.12
C THR A 111 -3.97 3.04 22.78
N ALA A 112 -4.03 3.02 24.11
CA ALA A 112 -5.16 3.66 24.82
C ALA A 112 -5.27 5.17 24.52
N GLU A 113 -4.14 5.85 24.28
CA GLU A 113 -4.12 7.25 23.85
C GLU A 113 -4.64 7.42 22.41
N ASP A 114 -4.29 6.51 21.51
CA ASP A 114 -4.81 6.54 20.13
C ASP A 114 -6.32 6.25 20.08
N VAL A 115 -6.84 5.38 20.96
CA VAL A 115 -8.28 5.12 21.10
C VAL A 115 -9.01 6.32 21.72
N ALA A 116 -8.41 7.00 22.71
CA ALA A 116 -8.97 8.25 23.25
C ALA A 116 -9.04 9.31 22.14
N ARG A 117 -7.91 9.55 21.45
CA ARG A 117 -7.81 10.44 20.28
C ARG A 117 -8.84 10.10 19.20
N GLN A 118 -9.05 8.81 18.90
CA GLN A 118 -10.07 8.36 17.96
C GLN A 118 -11.49 8.75 18.42
N ASN A 119 -11.85 8.50 19.67
CA ASN A 119 -13.19 8.83 20.17
C ASN A 119 -13.43 10.35 20.29
N ASP A 120 -12.44 11.09 20.79
CA ASP A 120 -12.55 12.52 21.09
C ASP A 120 -12.59 13.40 19.82
N HIS A 121 -12.12 12.88 18.67
CA HIS A 121 -12.02 13.60 17.39
C HIS A 121 -12.79 12.93 16.23
N GLY A 122 -13.70 11.97 16.52
CA GLY A 122 -14.50 11.29 15.50
C GLY A 122 -13.67 10.49 14.48
N GLY A 123 -12.60 9.85 14.94
CA GLY A 123 -11.60 9.20 14.10
C GLY A 123 -12.07 7.92 13.40
N SER A 124 -11.67 7.74 12.14
CA SER A 124 -11.92 6.55 11.33
C SER A 124 -11.23 5.30 11.90
N GLU A 125 -11.54 4.11 11.37
CA GLU A 125 -10.61 2.98 11.49
C GLU A 125 -9.27 3.29 10.80
N LEU A 126 -8.21 2.54 11.14
CA LEU A 126 -6.95 2.62 10.40
C LEU A 126 -7.11 2.15 8.96
N PHE A 127 -6.80 3.03 8.01
CA PHE A 127 -6.80 2.72 6.59
C PHE A 127 -5.39 2.83 6.01
N LEU A 128 -5.16 2.10 4.92
CA LEU A 128 -3.89 2.07 4.22
C LEU A 128 -3.92 3.04 3.02
N PHE A 129 -3.04 4.02 3.04
CA PHE A 129 -2.80 4.96 1.96
C PHE A 129 -1.70 4.42 1.03
N ASP A 130 -2.10 3.99 -0.17
CA ASP A 130 -1.23 3.37 -1.17
C ASP A 130 -1.17 4.12 -2.52
N ASP A 131 -1.73 5.33 -2.60
CA ASP A 131 -1.58 6.28 -3.72
C ASP A 131 -0.11 6.62 -4.07
N LYS A 132 0.83 6.28 -3.18
CA LYS A 132 2.28 6.41 -3.40
C LYS A 132 2.92 5.23 -4.11
N LEU A 133 2.17 4.19 -4.47
CA LEU A 133 2.68 3.08 -5.25
C LEU A 133 3.03 3.36 -6.74
N PRO A 134 2.60 4.44 -7.44
CA PRO A 134 2.93 4.61 -8.87
C PRO A 134 4.37 4.98 -9.33
N LEU A 135 5.35 5.50 -8.59
CA LEU A 135 5.45 5.92 -7.19
C LEU A 135 6.73 5.33 -6.55
N ALA A 136 6.73 5.11 -5.24
CA ALA A 136 7.78 4.45 -4.46
C ALA A 136 7.25 3.15 -3.84
N PRO A 137 8.09 2.19 -3.43
CA PRO A 137 7.64 0.92 -2.85
C PRO A 137 7.27 1.09 -1.36
N THR A 138 6.37 2.04 -1.06
CA THR A 138 6.00 2.45 0.30
C THR A 138 4.51 2.80 0.37
N MET A 139 3.85 2.35 1.42
CA MET A 139 2.46 2.67 1.78
C MET A 139 2.45 3.25 3.20
N ARG A 140 1.32 3.79 3.68
CA ARG A 140 1.22 4.41 5.01
C ARG A 140 -0.09 4.07 5.70
N TRP A 141 -0.03 3.80 7.01
CA TRP A 141 -1.21 3.70 7.84
C TRP A 141 -1.61 5.09 8.35
N LEU A 142 -2.88 5.43 8.16
CA LEU A 142 -3.47 6.70 8.56
C LEU A 142 -4.80 6.48 9.29
N MET A 143 -5.18 7.48 10.09
CA MET A 143 -6.53 7.67 10.63
C MET A 143 -7.01 9.05 10.20
N GLU A 144 -8.21 9.13 9.65
CA GLU A 144 -8.90 10.39 9.35
C GLU A 144 -9.70 10.83 10.58
N PHE A 145 -9.93 12.11 10.74
CA PHE A 145 -10.74 12.67 11.83
C PHE A 145 -11.85 13.55 11.26
N ASP A 146 -12.86 13.80 12.09
CA ASP A 146 -13.91 14.76 11.78
C ASP A 146 -13.27 16.14 11.45
N PRO A 147 -13.52 16.72 10.26
CA PRO A 147 -12.96 18.00 9.88
C PRO A 147 -13.41 19.16 10.78
N ASP A 148 -14.54 19.03 11.47
CA ASP A 148 -15.02 20.01 12.45
C ASP A 148 -14.38 19.81 13.85
N GLN A 149 -13.69 18.68 14.08
CA GLN A 149 -12.99 18.34 15.33
C GLN A 149 -11.53 17.91 15.08
N PRO A 150 -10.69 18.70 14.38
CA PRO A 150 -9.35 18.29 13.97
C PRO A 150 -8.39 18.15 15.17
N LEU A 151 -7.37 17.31 15.01
CA LEU A 151 -6.24 17.22 15.97
C LEU A 151 -5.54 18.57 16.14
N ALA A 152 -5.03 18.83 17.34
CA ALA A 152 -4.19 20.00 17.62
C ALA A 152 -2.93 20.04 16.72
N THR A 153 -2.44 21.23 16.37
CA THR A 153 -1.31 21.39 15.41
C THR A 153 0.00 20.77 15.90
N ASP A 154 0.16 20.69 17.21
CA ASP A 154 1.29 20.13 17.94
C ASP A 154 1.09 18.67 18.36
N ASP A 155 -0.09 18.08 18.15
CA ASP A 155 -0.35 16.66 18.44
C ASP A 155 0.74 15.78 17.80
N PRO A 156 1.35 14.82 18.53
CA PRO A 156 2.53 14.09 18.07
C PRO A 156 2.28 13.27 16.80
N LYS A 157 1.06 12.78 16.60
CA LYS A 157 0.63 11.91 15.48
C LYS A 157 0.20 12.69 14.25
N ARG A 158 -0.17 13.97 14.39
CA ARG A 158 -0.77 14.76 13.30
C ARG A 158 0.12 14.89 12.05
N VAL A 159 -0.50 14.61 10.90
CA VAL A 159 -0.01 14.91 9.54
C VAL A 159 -1.18 15.46 8.71
N GLY A 160 -1.15 16.76 8.39
CA GLY A 160 -2.30 17.43 7.75
C GLY A 160 -3.58 17.28 8.58
N PRO A 161 -4.70 16.77 8.02
CA PRO A 161 -5.92 16.44 8.76
C PRO A 161 -6.00 14.98 9.28
N TYR A 162 -4.90 14.21 9.25
CA TYR A 162 -4.86 12.79 9.67
C TYR A 162 -3.88 12.56 10.83
N ALA A 163 -3.93 11.38 11.45
CA ALA A 163 -2.87 10.85 12.31
C ALA A 163 -2.06 9.77 11.58
N HIS A 164 -0.75 9.73 11.87
CA HIS A 164 0.21 8.77 11.34
C HIS A 164 0.37 7.53 12.22
N PHE A 165 0.32 6.35 11.61
CA PHE A 165 0.48 5.06 12.27
C PHE A 165 1.62 4.21 11.68
N GLY A 166 2.57 4.84 11.00
CA GLY A 166 3.74 4.20 10.41
C GLY A 166 3.62 3.98 8.90
N PHE A 167 4.78 3.89 8.24
CA PHE A 167 4.93 3.52 6.84
C PHE A 167 5.17 2.01 6.72
N LEU A 168 4.56 1.37 5.72
CA LEU A 168 4.95 0.05 5.25
C LEU A 168 5.99 0.22 4.14
N ARG A 169 7.25 0.01 4.48
CA ARG A 169 8.40 0.15 3.58
C ARG A 169 8.86 -1.22 3.08
N TRP A 170 8.91 -1.43 1.76
CA TRP A 170 9.56 -2.60 1.16
C TRP A 170 11.08 -2.57 1.40
N THR A 171 11.66 -3.67 1.86
CA THR A 171 13.11 -3.81 2.10
C THR A 171 13.88 -4.48 0.98
N GLY A 172 13.18 -5.00 -0.04
CA GLY A 172 13.72 -5.99 -0.97
C GLY A 172 13.40 -7.43 -0.58
N GLU A 173 12.86 -7.69 0.60
CA GLU A 173 12.47 -9.05 1.02
C GLU A 173 11.08 -9.15 1.64
N ARG A 174 10.69 -8.13 2.42
CA ARG A 174 9.41 -8.00 3.11
C ARG A 174 9.07 -6.52 3.28
N PHE A 175 7.87 -6.22 3.76
CA PHE A 175 7.55 -4.90 4.29
C PHE A 175 7.97 -4.82 5.76
N GLU A 176 8.39 -3.64 6.18
CA GLU A 176 8.62 -3.29 7.58
C GLU A 176 7.75 -2.08 7.94
N LEU A 177 7.16 -2.11 9.13
CA LEU A 177 6.47 -0.97 9.71
C LEU A 177 7.52 -0.04 10.33
N VAL A 178 7.65 1.17 9.80
CA VAL A 178 8.64 2.16 10.25
C VAL A 178 7.99 3.51 10.50
N GLU A 179 8.39 4.18 11.58
CA GLU A 179 7.82 5.49 11.96
C GLU A 179 8.17 6.59 10.95
N ARG A 180 9.35 6.52 10.31
CA ARG A 180 9.86 7.54 9.39
C ARG A 180 10.51 6.94 8.15
N VAL A 181 10.44 7.67 7.05
CA VAL A 181 11.07 7.34 5.76
C VAL A 181 11.78 8.56 5.15
N PRO A 182 12.83 8.39 4.33
CA PRO A 182 13.39 9.49 3.54
C PRO A 182 12.44 9.93 2.43
N ARG A 183 12.57 11.18 1.96
CA ARG A 183 11.78 11.75 0.85
C ARG A 183 11.78 10.90 -0.43
N ALA A 184 12.86 10.15 -0.70
CA ALA A 184 12.93 9.20 -1.83
C ALA A 184 11.96 8.01 -1.70
N GLN A 185 11.54 7.65 -0.49
CA GLN A 185 10.53 6.61 -0.21
C GLN A 185 9.12 7.17 -0.03
N TRP A 186 8.98 8.50 0.10
CA TRP A 186 7.69 9.20 0.06
C TRP A 186 7.75 10.39 -0.90
N PRO A 187 7.91 10.12 -2.22
CA PRO A 187 8.10 11.16 -3.22
C PRO A 187 6.82 11.99 -3.38
N CYS A 188 7.00 13.27 -3.70
CA CYS A 188 5.88 14.16 -3.98
C CYS A 188 5.14 13.72 -5.25
N ARG A 189 3.83 13.94 -5.30
CA ARG A 189 3.04 13.82 -6.53
C ARG A 189 3.58 14.78 -7.59
N GLN A 190 3.25 14.48 -8.85
CA GLN A 190 3.55 15.39 -9.96
C GLN A 190 2.95 16.77 -9.65
N GLN A 191 3.78 17.81 -9.75
CA GLN A 191 3.36 19.18 -9.50
C GLN A 191 2.25 19.59 -10.48
N ARG A 192 1.18 20.17 -9.95
CA ARG A 192 0.26 20.97 -10.77
C ARG A 192 0.97 22.26 -11.18
N THR A 193 0.74 22.70 -12.41
CA THR A 193 1.39 23.89 -12.96
C THR A 193 1.10 25.12 -12.10
N GLY A 194 2.14 25.69 -11.50
CA GLY A 194 2.05 26.89 -10.66
C GLY A 194 1.99 26.64 -9.15
N GLU A 195 1.89 25.38 -8.71
CA GLU A 195 1.91 25.03 -7.29
C GLU A 195 3.35 24.74 -6.79
N PRO A 196 3.67 25.01 -5.51
CA PRO A 196 4.92 24.59 -4.90
C PRO A 196 5.17 23.08 -5.02
N ALA A 197 6.45 22.68 -5.02
CA ALA A 197 6.80 21.28 -4.87
C ALA A 197 6.13 20.71 -3.61
N CYS A 198 5.44 19.58 -3.77
CA CYS A 198 4.83 18.85 -2.66
C CYS A 198 3.67 19.62 -1.96
N ALA A 199 2.98 20.52 -2.68
CA ALA A 199 1.80 21.23 -2.16
C ALA A 199 0.59 20.31 -1.89
N ASP A 200 0.43 19.24 -2.68
CA ASP A 200 -0.59 18.21 -2.45
C ASP A 200 -0.39 17.50 -1.10
N TYR A 201 -1.49 17.22 -0.39
CA TYR A 201 -1.46 16.33 0.79
C TYR A 201 -1.29 14.85 0.38
N PRO A 202 -0.49 14.00 1.06
CA PRO A 202 0.32 14.21 2.28
C PRO A 202 1.80 14.55 2.01
N ASP A 203 2.10 15.44 1.07
CA ASP A 203 3.49 15.62 0.59
C ASP A 203 4.20 16.84 1.19
N GLY A 204 3.45 17.76 1.79
CA GLY A 204 3.94 19.04 2.32
C GLY A 204 4.85 18.92 3.55
N GLU A 205 4.53 19.67 4.62
CA GLU A 205 5.27 19.60 5.87
C GLU A 205 4.90 18.35 6.68
N ASP A 206 5.49 17.24 6.28
CA ASP A 206 5.34 15.94 6.93
C ASP A 206 6.53 15.63 7.84
N ARG A 207 6.32 15.72 9.16
CA ARG A 207 7.33 15.44 10.19
C ARG A 207 7.85 13.99 10.21
N PHE A 208 7.15 13.08 9.53
CA PHE A 208 7.51 11.67 9.42
C PHE A 208 8.33 11.36 8.15
N VAL A 209 8.48 12.33 7.25
CA VAL A 209 9.31 12.22 6.04
C VAL A 209 10.58 13.06 6.20
N ALA A 210 11.72 12.39 6.33
CA ALA A 210 13.02 13.06 6.36
C ALA A 210 13.31 13.74 5.01
N ARG A 211 13.82 14.97 5.06
CA ARG A 211 14.20 15.77 3.88
C ARG A 211 15.40 15.17 3.16
#